data_AF-A0A522FUD6-F1
#
_entry.id   AF-A0A522FUD6-F1
#
_cell.length_a   1.000
_cell.length_b   1.000
_cell.length_c   1.000
_cell.angle_alpha   90.00
_cell.angle_beta   90.00
_cell.angle_gamma   90.00
#
_symmetry.space_group_name_H-M   'P 1'
#
loop_
_entity.id
_entity.type
_entity.pdbx_description
1 polymer ?
#
loop_
_entity_poly.entity_id
_entity_poly.type
_entity_poly.pdbx_seq_one_letter_code
_entity_poly.pdbx_strand_id
1 'polypeptide(L)' 'MNTFNEVLEAVDNFSTEDRLELAEIIRNRAIEERREELKKEIELARKEFKEGKLKPKSIKEIIKEL' A
#
# COMPACT_ATOMS: atom_id res chain seq x y z
N MET A 1 14.11 -16.25 -6.86
CA MET A 1 13.69 -14.90 -6.46
C MET A 1 14.71 -13.98 -7.09
N ASN A 2 14.32 -13.14 -8.04
CA ASN A 2 15.26 -12.21 -8.65
C ASN A 2 15.51 -11.05 -7.67
N THR A 3 16.74 -10.55 -7.61
CA THR A 3 17.05 -9.36 -6.84
C THR A 3 16.52 -8.11 -7.55
N PHE A 4 16.33 -7.02 -6.80
CA PHE A 4 15.92 -5.75 -7.39
C PHE A 4 16.88 -5.29 -8.50
N ASN A 5 18.19 -5.44 -8.28
CA ASN A 5 19.21 -5.05 -9.26
C ASN A 5 19.16 -5.93 -10.52
N GLU A 6 18.97 -7.25 -10.39
CA GLU A 6 18.82 -8.16 -11.54
C GLU A 6 17.61 -7.78 -12.41
N VAL A 7 16.51 -7.34 -11.78
CA VAL A 7 15.32 -6.89 -12.53
C VAL A 7 15.58 -5.57 -13.22
N LEU A 8 16.26 -4.61 -12.57
CA LEU A 8 16.62 -3.34 -13.21
C LEU A 8 17.52 -3.55 -14.43
N GLU A 9 18.57 -4.37 -14.30
CA GLU A 9 19.47 -4.69 -15.40
C GLU A 9 18.75 -5.40 -16.55
N ALA A 10 17.77 -6.26 -16.25
CA ALA A 10 16.95 -6.91 -17.27
C ALA A 10 16.09 -5.88 -18.04
N VAL A 11 15.50 -4.92 -17.32
CA VAL A 11 14.65 -3.86 -17.89
C VAL A 11 15.46 -2.90 -18.76
N ASP A 12 16.75 -2.70 -18.51
CA ASP A 12 17.62 -1.85 -19.34
C ASP A 12 17.80 -2.36 -20.78
N ASN A 13 17.53 -3.64 -21.03
CA ASN A 13 17.56 -4.21 -22.39
C ASN A 13 16.30 -3.89 -23.21
N PHE A 14 15.30 -3.25 -22.61
CA PHE A 14 14.02 -2.96 -23.28
C PHE A 14 14.09 -1.62 -24.02
N SER A 15 13.21 -1.45 -25.00
CA SER A 15 13.06 -0.15 -25.65
C SER A 15 12.57 0.89 -24.63
N THR A 16 12.77 2.18 -24.92
CA THR A 16 12.25 3.24 -24.04
C THR A 16 10.73 3.19 -23.90
N GLU A 17 10.01 2.84 -24.97
CA GLU A 17 8.55 2.69 -24.95
C GLU A 17 8.12 1.54 -24.03
N ASP A 18 8.73 0.37 -24.19
CA ASP A 18 8.44 -0.81 -23.35
C ASP A 18 8.78 -0.55 -21.87
N ARG A 19 9.86 0.19 -21.58
CA ARG A 19 10.22 0.57 -20.20
C ARG A 19 9.17 1.49 -19.58
N LEU A 20 8.64 2.44 -20.35
CA LEU A 20 7.59 3.35 -19.89
C LEU A 20 6.27 2.60 -19.63
N GLU A 21 5.88 1.71 -20.54
CA GLU A 21 4.69 0.87 -20.37
C GLU A 21 4.83 -0.06 -19.16
N LEU A 22 5.98 -0.71 -19.00
CA LEU A 22 6.25 -1.57 -17.85
C LEU A 22 6.17 -0.80 -16.53
N ALA A 23 6.73 0.40 -16.48
CA ALA A 23 6.68 1.27 -15.30
C ALA A 23 5.23 1.62 -14.92
N GLU A 24 4.39 1.91 -15.90
CA GLU A 24 2.97 2.19 -15.68
C GLU A 24 2.23 0.96 -15.12
N ILE A 25 2.45 -0.21 -15.72
CA ILE A 25 1.83 -1.47 -15.26
C ILE A 25 2.24 -1.79 -13.82
N ILE A 26 3.53 -1.71 -13.50
CA ILE A 26 4.05 -1.99 -12.15
C ILE A 26 3.46 -1.03 -11.14
N ARG A 27 3.43 0.27 -11.47
CA ARG A 27 2.84 1.30 -10.60
C ARG A 27 1.37 1.02 -10.32
N ASN A 28 0.59 0.71 -11.37
CA ASN A 28 -0.83 0.43 -11.22
C ASN A 28 -1.08 -0.79 -10.32
N ARG A 29 -0.29 -1.86 -10.51
CA ARG A 29 -0.36 -3.05 -9.64
C ARG A 29 -0.07 -2.74 -8.18
N ALA A 30 1.00 -1.99 -7.90
CA ALA A 30 1.36 -1.60 -6.54
C ALA A 30 0.27 -0.74 -5.87
N ILE A 31 -0.38 0.15 -6.63
CA ILE A 31 -1.52 0.95 -6.13
C ILE A 31 -2.70 0.05 -5.77
N GLU A 32 -3.04 -0.92 -6.62
CA GLU A 32 -4.15 -1.84 -6.35
C GLU A 32 -3.88 -2.75 -5.16
N GLU A 33 -2.66 -3.27 -5.02
CA GLU A 33 -2.23 -4.04 -3.85
C GLU A 33 -2.40 -3.21 -2.56
N ARG A 34 -1.93 -1.95 -2.57
CA ARG A 34 -2.08 -1.05 -1.43
C ARG A 34 -3.55 -0.74 -1.11
N ARG A 35 -4.41 -0.61 -2.12
CA ARG A 35 -5.86 -0.41 -1.92
C ARG A 35 -6.51 -1.61 -1.25
N GLU A 36 -6.13 -2.83 -1.62
CA GLU A 36 -6.65 -4.04 -0.99
C GLU A 36 -6.17 -4.20 0.46
N GLU A 37 -4.93 -3.82 0.77
CA GLU A 37 -4.45 -3.73 2.15
C GLU A 37 -5.29 -2.75 2.98
N LEU A 38 -5.46 -1.52 2.48
CA LEU A 38 -6.26 -0.49 3.16
C LEU A 38 -7.70 -0.93 3.38
N LYS A 39 -8.30 -1.62 2.40
CA LYS A 39 -9.65 -2.17 2.54
C LYS A 39 -9.74 -3.16 3.69
N LYS A 40 -8.76 -4.06 3.84
CA LYS A 40 -8.70 -5.00 4.98
C LYS A 40 -8.57 -4.26 6.31
N GLU A 41 -7.70 -3.24 6.38
CA GLU A 41 -7.52 -2.41 7.57
C GLU A 41 -8.81 -1.67 7.96
N ILE A 42 -9.51 -1.09 6.99
CA ILE A 42 -10.79 -0.39 7.19
C ILE A 42 -11.85 -1.36 7.70
N GLU A 43 -11.99 -2.54 7.10
CA GLU A 43 -12.97 -3.53 7.54
C GLU A 43 -12.67 -4.06 8.94
N LEU A 44 -11.39 -4.25 9.28
CA LEU A 44 -10.97 -4.59 10.64
C LEU A 44 -11.34 -3.47 11.63
N ALA A 45 -10.98 -2.23 11.33
CA ALA A 45 -11.30 -1.08 12.19
C ALA A 45 -12.81 -0.90 12.39
N ARG A 46 -13.61 -1.07 11.33
CA ARG A 46 -15.08 -1.05 11.39
C ARG A 46 -15.63 -2.17 12.28
N LYS A 47 -15.07 -3.38 12.19
CA LYS A 47 -15.44 -4.51 13.05
C LYS A 47 -15.12 -4.21 14.51
N GLU A 48 -13.91 -3.73 14.81
CA GLU A 48 -13.50 -3.37 16.17
C GLU A 48 -14.35 -2.24 16.77
N PHE A 49 -14.75 -1.26 15.95
CA PHE A 49 -15.70 -0.23 16.36
C PHE A 49 -17.05 -0.83 16.74
N LYS A 50 -17.63 -1.68 15.88
CA LYS A 50 -18.92 -2.35 16.13
C LYS A 50 -18.88 -3.25 17.37
N GLU A 51 -17.75 -3.91 17.61
CA GLU A 51 -17.53 -4.76 18.79
C GLU A 51 -17.22 -3.95 20.07
N GLY A 52 -17.22 -2.62 20.00
CA GLY A 52 -16.94 -1.74 21.15
C GLY A 52 -15.49 -1.77 21.64
N LYS A 53 -14.57 -2.33 20.83
CA LYS A 53 -13.14 -2.43 21.14
C LYS A 53 -12.42 -1.09 20.95
N LEU A 54 -12.96 -0.22 20.10
CA LEU A 54 -12.48 1.15 19.94
C LEU A 54 -13.16 2.07 20.96
N LYS A 55 -12.36 2.74 21.78
CA LYS A 55 -12.84 3.75 22.72
C LYS A 55 -12.79 5.13 22.03
N PRO A 56 -13.91 5.87 21.93
CA PRO A 56 -13.85 7.25 21.47
C PRO A 56 -12.98 8.06 22.44
N LYS A 57 -12.00 8.77 21.89
CA LYS A 57 -11.12 9.69 22.63
C LYS A 57 -11.30 11.10 22.08
N SER A 58 -11.27 12.09 22.97
CA SER A 58 -11.17 13.49 22.59
C SER A 58 -9.79 13.80 21.98
N ILE A 59 -9.72 14.86 21.18
CA ILE A 59 -8.45 15.34 20.60
C ILE A 59 -7.39 15.56 21.69
N LYS A 60 -7.78 16.08 22.86
CA LYS A 60 -6.86 16.29 24.00
C LYS A 60 -6.26 14.99 24.54
N GLU A 61 -7.02 13.90 24.54
CA GLU A 61 -6.55 12.59 25.00
C GLU A 61 -5.61 11.95 23.98
N ILE A 62 -5.87 12.12 22.69
CA ILE A 62 -5.00 11.61 21.61
C ILE A 62 -3.63 12.29 21.66
N ILE A 63 -3.59 13.62 21.81
CA ILE A 63 -2.33 14.39 21.86
C ILE A 63 -1.46 13.99 23.05
N LYS A 64 -2.05 13.50 24.15
CA LYS A 64 -1.31 13.08 25.34
C LYS A 64 -0.56 11.75 25.14
N GLU A 65 -0.92 10.95 24.13
CA GLU A 65 -0.38 9.61 23.87
C GLU A 65 0.66 9.57 22.72
N LEU A 66 0.88 10.70 22.03
CA LEU A 66 1.92 10.91 21.03
C LEU A 66 3.20 11.46 21.67
#